data_AF-A0AAP8HUN2-F1
#
_entry.id   AF-A0AAP8HUN2-F1
#
_cell.length_a   1.000
_cell.length_b   1.000
_cell.length_c   1.000
_cell.angle_alpha   90.00
_cell.angle_beta   90.00
_cell.angle_gamma   90.00
#
_symmetry.space_group_name_H-M   'P 1'
#
loop_
_entity.id
_entity.type
_entity.pdbx_description
1 polymer ?
#
loop_
_entity_poly.entity_id
_entity_poly.type
_entity_poly.pdbx_seq_one_letter_code
_entity_poly.pdbx_strand_id
1 'polypeptide(L)'
;IVIAKQLYGGLGQNPFNPAMVGYVVLLISFPVQMTSWLPPDELRAAALSLHDTLLAIFSGHTAQGATLHELQMGVDGISQATPLDGFKTGLRSGHSVEQVLQQPLFGGALAGIGWQWVNFGFLAGGLFMLARRLIHWQIPFSMLAAIAFCSGLAWWIDPAH
;
A
#
# COMPACT_ATOMS: atom_id res chain seq x y z
N ILE A 1 -2.86 -10.29 19.61
CA ILE A 1 -2.38 -9.91 20.98
C ILE A 1 -2.30 -11.12 21.89
N VAL A 2 -3.38 -11.85 22.15
CA VAL A 2 -3.36 -13.03 23.04
C VAL A 2 -2.28 -14.04 22.60
N ILE A 3 -2.30 -14.44 21.33
CA ILE A 3 -1.35 -15.43 20.79
C ILE A 3 0.06 -14.84 20.64
N ALA A 4 0.20 -13.71 19.94
CA ALA A 4 1.51 -13.15 19.60
C ALA A 4 2.28 -12.50 20.77
N LYS A 5 1.63 -12.24 21.90
CA LYS A 5 2.20 -11.48 23.03
C LYS A 5 1.97 -12.15 24.38
N GLN A 6 0.74 -12.58 24.70
CA GLN A 6 0.44 -13.13 26.04
C GLN A 6 0.97 -14.56 26.22
N LEU A 7 1.01 -15.38 25.17
CA LEU A 7 1.60 -16.72 25.24
C LEU A 7 3.11 -16.71 25.52
N TYR A 8 3.80 -15.61 25.20
CA TYR A 8 5.25 -15.46 25.40
C TYR A 8 5.59 -14.70 26.69
N GLY A 9 4.66 -14.61 27.65
CA GLY A 9 4.94 -13.98 28.95
C GLY A 9 4.66 -12.47 29.01
N GLY A 10 4.06 -11.88 27.97
CA GLY A 10 3.50 -10.53 28.02
C GLY A 10 4.44 -9.41 27.51
N LEU A 11 4.43 -8.25 28.19
CA LEU A 11 5.18 -7.07 27.76
C LEU A 11 6.70 -7.26 27.99
N GLY A 12 7.47 -7.34 26.90
CA GLY A 12 8.95 -7.36 26.95
C GLY A 12 9.60 -8.66 26.48
N GLN A 13 8.83 -9.73 26.26
CA GLN A 13 9.33 -11.03 25.78
C GLN A 13 8.78 -11.42 24.39
N ASN A 14 8.51 -10.44 23.53
CA ASN A 14 7.98 -10.72 22.20
C ASN A 14 9.12 -11.06 21.23
N PRO A 15 9.27 -12.32 20.76
CA PRO A 15 10.29 -12.66 19.76
C PRO A 15 10.05 -11.95 18.41
N PHE A 16 8.79 -11.57 18.14
CA PHE A 16 8.38 -10.90 16.90
C PHE A 16 7.51 -9.68 17.20
N ASN A 17 7.41 -8.74 16.25
CA ASN A 17 6.49 -7.60 16.36
C ASN A 17 5.03 -8.11 16.39
N PRO A 18 4.31 -7.99 17.52
CA PRO A 18 2.97 -8.57 17.66
C PRO A 18 1.93 -7.91 16.76
N ALA A 19 2.17 -6.67 16.30
CA ALA A 19 1.32 -6.01 15.30
C ALA A 19 1.45 -6.69 13.93
N MET A 20 2.68 -6.98 13.51
CA MET A 20 2.95 -7.68 12.23
C MET A 20 2.40 -9.10 12.25
N VAL A 21 2.47 -9.81 13.38
CA VAL A 21 1.85 -11.15 13.51
C VAL A 21 0.34 -11.06 13.32
N GLY A 22 -0.31 -10.06 13.93
CA GLY A 22 -1.75 -9.83 13.71
C GLY A 22 -2.09 -9.55 12.25
N TYR A 23 -1.29 -8.71 11.59
CA TYR A 23 -1.45 -8.40 10.17
C TYR A 23 -1.32 -9.64 9.28
N VAL A 24 -0.31 -10.49 9.52
CA VAL A 24 -0.10 -11.74 8.76
C VAL A 24 -1.27 -12.70 8.96
N VAL A 25 -1.79 -12.85 10.19
CA VAL A 25 -2.96 -13.69 10.45
C VAL A 25 -4.18 -13.20 9.67
N LEU A 26 -4.42 -11.88 9.64
CA LEU A 26 -5.54 -11.32 8.87
C LEU A 26 -5.35 -11.51 7.36
N LEU A 27 -4.14 -11.34 6.85
CA LEU A 27 -3.85 -11.59 5.42
C LEU A 27 -4.13 -13.04 5.01
N ILE A 28 -3.80 -14.01 5.87
CA ILE A 28 -4.02 -15.43 5.58
C ILE A 28 -5.50 -15.79 5.71
N SER A 29 -6.19 -15.29 6.74
CA SER A 29 -7.59 -15.64 7.03
C SER A 29 -8.60 -14.88 6.17
N PHE A 30 -8.30 -13.63 5.80
CA PHE A 30 -9.20 -12.71 5.08
C PHE A 30 -8.49 -12.00 3.93
N PRO A 31 -7.92 -12.75 2.95
CA PRO A 31 -7.09 -12.18 1.90
C PRO A 31 -7.86 -11.18 1.03
N VAL A 32 -9.09 -11.52 0.63
CA VAL A 32 -9.90 -10.69 -0.28
C VAL A 32 -10.15 -9.30 0.29
N GLN A 33 -10.54 -9.22 1.56
CA GLN A 33 -10.83 -7.95 2.25
C GLN A 33 -9.56 -7.11 2.47
N MET A 34 -8.41 -7.77 2.64
CA MET A 34 -7.13 -7.09 2.84
C MET A 34 -6.49 -6.61 1.54
N THR A 35 -7.01 -7.03 0.37
CA THR A 35 -6.51 -6.65 -0.95
C THR A 35 -7.52 -5.86 -1.80
N SER A 36 -8.74 -5.64 -1.32
CA SER A 36 -9.77 -4.87 -2.05
C SER A 36 -9.63 -3.37 -1.80
N TRP A 37 -9.07 -2.60 -2.75
CA TRP A 37 -8.61 -1.24 -2.45
C TRP A 37 -9.46 -0.04 -2.83
N LEU A 38 -10.41 -0.01 -3.76
CA LEU A 38 -11.01 1.26 -4.26
C LEU A 38 -9.99 2.25 -4.87
N PRO A 39 -10.34 2.89 -6.01
CA PRO A 39 -9.45 3.84 -6.65
C PRO A 39 -9.43 5.18 -5.87
N PRO A 40 -8.36 5.98 -6.03
CA PRO A 40 -8.31 7.36 -5.53
C PRO A 40 -9.54 8.16 -5.96
N ASP A 41 -9.97 9.12 -5.14
CA ASP A 41 -11.17 9.94 -5.40
C ASP A 41 -11.17 10.57 -6.80
N GLU A 42 -10.01 11.05 -7.26
CA GLU A 42 -9.83 11.69 -8.57
C GLU A 42 -9.98 10.73 -9.76
N LEU A 43 -9.80 9.43 -9.53
CA LEU A 43 -9.89 8.37 -10.55
C LEU A 43 -11.20 7.58 -10.44
N ARG A 44 -12.10 7.95 -9.53
CA ARG A 44 -13.36 7.22 -9.29
C ARG A 44 -14.48 7.76 -10.18
N ALA A 45 -15.20 6.84 -10.83
CA ALA A 45 -16.33 7.19 -11.69
C ALA A 45 -17.58 7.70 -10.93
N ALA A 46 -17.68 7.42 -9.62
CA ALA A 46 -18.81 7.83 -8.78
C ALA A 46 -18.34 8.42 -7.44
N ALA A 47 -18.90 9.56 -7.03
CA ALA A 47 -18.64 10.14 -5.71
C ALA A 47 -19.38 9.34 -4.63
N LEU A 48 -18.63 8.71 -3.72
CA LEU A 48 -19.20 7.99 -2.57
C LEU A 48 -19.42 8.99 -1.43
N SER A 49 -20.66 9.07 -0.94
CA SER A 49 -20.94 9.78 0.30
C SER A 49 -20.52 8.93 1.51
N LEU A 50 -20.30 9.54 2.68
CA LEU A 50 -19.99 8.80 3.92
C LEU A 50 -21.04 7.72 4.24
N HIS A 51 -22.31 8.02 3.94
CA HIS A 51 -23.42 7.10 4.13
C HIS A 51 -23.29 5.87 3.21
N ASP A 52 -22.95 6.08 1.94
CA ASP A 52 -22.76 4.99 0.99
C ASP A 52 -21.56 4.13 1.35
N THR A 53 -20.47 4.73 1.85
CA THR A 53 -19.28 4.01 2.32
C THR A 53 -19.60 3.14 3.54
N LEU A 54 -20.35 3.67 4.52
CA LEU A 54 -20.75 2.89 5.70
C LEU A 54 -21.66 1.72 5.32
N LEU A 55 -22.62 1.94 4.42
CA LEU A 55 -23.46 0.86 3.91
C LEU A 55 -22.62 -0.17 3.16
N ALA A 56 -21.73 0.23 2.24
CA ALA A 56 -20.87 -0.72 1.52
C ALA A 56 -20.00 -1.56 2.47
N ILE A 57 -19.48 -0.99 3.56
CA ILE A 57 -18.67 -1.71 4.56
C ILE A 57 -19.49 -2.77 5.32
N PHE A 58 -20.70 -2.43 5.76
CA PHE A 58 -21.50 -3.31 6.62
C PHE A 58 -22.48 -4.22 5.88
N SER A 59 -23.00 -3.78 4.72
CA SER A 59 -24.00 -4.51 3.93
C SER A 59 -23.45 -5.03 2.60
N GLY A 60 -22.28 -4.57 2.16
CA GLY A 60 -21.70 -4.93 0.85
C GLY A 60 -22.33 -4.19 -0.35
N HIS A 61 -23.31 -3.31 -0.11
CA HIS A 61 -24.05 -2.59 -1.14
C HIS A 61 -24.16 -1.09 -0.82
N THR A 62 -24.12 -0.23 -1.84
CA THR A 62 -24.42 1.20 -1.67
C THR A 62 -25.93 1.46 -1.56
N ALA A 63 -26.32 2.69 -1.21
CA ALA A 63 -27.74 3.06 -1.18
C ALA A 63 -28.43 2.92 -2.56
N GLN A 64 -27.67 2.94 -3.65
CA GLN A 64 -28.16 2.73 -5.01
C GLN A 64 -28.14 1.24 -5.45
N GLY A 65 -27.76 0.32 -4.56
CA GLY A 65 -27.66 -1.11 -4.85
C GLY A 65 -26.38 -1.53 -5.59
N ALA A 66 -25.47 -0.60 -5.87
CA ALA A 66 -24.21 -0.92 -6.50
C ALA A 66 -23.35 -1.77 -5.55
N THR A 67 -22.81 -2.86 -6.08
CA THR A 67 -21.92 -3.75 -5.33
C THR A 67 -20.50 -3.19 -5.27
N LEU A 68 -19.72 -3.63 -4.29
CA LEU A 68 -18.30 -3.29 -4.19
C LEU A 68 -17.52 -3.62 -5.49
N HIS A 69 -17.96 -4.64 -6.23
CA HIS A 69 -17.37 -5.05 -7.50
C HIS A 69 -17.69 -4.07 -8.64
N GLU A 70 -18.91 -3.52 -8.70
CA GLU A 70 -19.27 -2.52 -9.70
C GLU A 70 -18.58 -1.18 -9.46
N LEU A 71 -18.39 -0.79 -8.19
CA LEU A 71 -17.56 0.36 -7.82
C LEU A 71 -16.09 0.18 -8.21
N GLN A 72 -15.62 -1.06 -8.33
CA GLN A 72 -14.27 -1.40 -8.79
C GLN A 72 -14.16 -1.46 -10.33
N MET A 73 -15.26 -1.68 -11.04
CA MET A 73 -15.31 -1.94 -12.50
C MET A 73 -15.46 -0.67 -13.37
N GLY A 74 -15.44 0.54 -12.80
CA GLY A 74 -15.44 1.78 -13.58
C GLY A 74 -14.17 1.93 -14.45
N VAL A 75 -14.37 2.09 -15.78
CA VAL A 75 -13.48 2.34 -16.95
C VAL A 75 -12.08 1.71 -17.01
N ASP A 76 -11.40 1.32 -15.94
CA ASP A 76 -10.39 0.26 -15.99
C ASP A 76 -9.98 -0.14 -14.58
N GLY A 77 -10.47 -1.30 -14.13
CA GLY A 77 -10.06 -1.99 -12.90
C GLY A 77 -8.59 -2.43 -12.87
N ILE A 78 -7.74 -1.85 -13.73
CA ILE A 78 -6.30 -2.09 -13.87
C ILE A 78 -5.49 -1.30 -12.81
N SER A 79 -6.10 -0.32 -12.14
CA SER A 79 -5.42 0.54 -11.15
C SER A 79 -5.80 0.28 -9.68
N GLN A 80 -6.42 -0.87 -9.38
CA GLN A 80 -6.83 -1.28 -8.01
C GLN A 80 -5.67 -1.66 -7.08
N ALA A 81 -4.45 -1.29 -7.44
CA ALA A 81 -3.29 -1.65 -6.68
C ALA A 81 -2.44 -0.43 -6.41
N THR A 82 -1.82 -0.39 -5.23
CA THR A 82 -0.82 0.63 -4.86
C THR A 82 0.10 0.91 -6.07
N PRO A 83 0.64 2.13 -6.23
CA PRO A 83 1.50 2.46 -7.38
C PRO A 83 2.60 1.43 -7.65
N LEU A 84 3.11 0.77 -6.61
CA LEU A 84 4.06 -0.33 -6.71
C LEU A 84 3.52 -1.56 -7.45
N ASP A 85 2.28 -1.98 -7.18
CA ASP A 85 1.69 -3.14 -7.81
C ASP A 85 1.16 -2.82 -9.22
N GLY A 86 0.71 -1.58 -9.46
CA GLY A 86 0.48 -1.07 -10.81
C GLY A 86 1.76 -1.11 -11.65
N PHE A 87 2.89 -0.66 -11.08
CA PHE A 87 4.19 -0.70 -11.73
C PHE A 87 4.63 -2.14 -12.05
N LYS A 88 4.56 -3.02 -11.05
CA LYS A 88 4.92 -4.45 -11.19
C LYS A 88 4.05 -5.17 -12.22
N THR A 89 2.74 -4.90 -12.23
CA THR A 89 1.80 -5.51 -13.17
C THR A 89 2.06 -5.02 -14.59
N GLY A 90 2.32 -3.72 -14.77
CA GLY A 90 2.67 -3.13 -16.07
C GLY A 90 3.95 -3.72 -16.67
N LEU A 91 4.99 -3.92 -15.86
CA LEU A 91 6.22 -4.59 -16.33
C LEU A 91 5.96 -6.06 -16.70
N ARG A 92 5.15 -6.78 -15.89
CA ARG A 92 4.79 -8.18 -16.19
C ARG A 92 3.92 -8.34 -17.42
N SER A 93 3.12 -7.34 -17.77
CA SER A 93 2.33 -7.34 -19.00
C SER A 93 3.15 -6.93 -20.24
N GLY A 94 4.46 -6.75 -20.09
CA GLY A 94 5.38 -6.43 -21.18
C GLY A 94 5.41 -4.96 -21.58
N HIS A 95 4.85 -4.05 -20.76
CA HIS A 95 5.03 -2.63 -20.96
C HIS A 95 6.43 -2.18 -20.50
N SER A 96 7.02 -1.27 -21.25
CA SER A 96 8.26 -0.59 -20.84
C SER A 96 8.02 0.32 -19.64
N VAL A 97 9.09 0.61 -18.89
CA VAL A 97 9.05 1.51 -17.73
C VAL A 97 8.46 2.88 -18.11
N GLU A 98 8.82 3.40 -19.29
CA GLU A 98 8.32 4.68 -19.80
C GLU A 98 6.82 4.67 -20.04
N GLN A 99 6.28 3.58 -20.59
CA GLN A 99 4.84 3.43 -20.83
C GLN A 99 4.07 3.33 -19.52
N VAL A 100 4.63 2.66 -18.52
CA VAL A 100 4.00 2.54 -17.20
C VAL A 100 3.96 3.89 -16.49
N LEU A 101 5.05 4.68 -16.56
CA LEU A 101 5.12 6.00 -15.95
C LEU A 101 4.21 7.04 -16.63
N GLN A 102 3.77 6.81 -17.87
CA GLN A 102 2.79 7.65 -18.56
C GLN A 102 1.34 7.40 -18.13
N GLN A 103 1.07 6.37 -17.31
CA GLN A 103 -0.29 6.08 -16.87
C GLN A 103 -0.81 7.19 -15.93
N PRO A 104 -2.13 7.48 -15.94
CA PRO A 104 -2.75 8.52 -15.11
C PRO A 104 -2.43 8.37 -13.61
N LEU A 105 -2.24 7.14 -13.15
CA LEU A 105 -1.85 6.82 -11.78
C LEU A 105 -0.54 7.50 -11.36
N PHE A 106 0.42 7.66 -12.28
CA PHE A 106 1.74 8.26 -12.05
C PHE A 106 1.83 9.73 -12.50
N GLY A 107 0.74 10.34 -12.96
CA GLY A 107 0.70 11.71 -13.51
C GLY A 107 1.06 12.85 -12.54
N GLY A 108 1.47 12.55 -11.31
CA GLY A 108 2.00 13.52 -10.33
C GLY A 108 3.52 13.46 -10.24
N ALA A 109 4.18 14.61 -10.10
CA ALA A 109 5.64 14.79 -10.23
C ALA A 109 6.58 13.86 -9.43
N LEU A 110 6.08 13.06 -8.46
CA LEU A 110 6.93 12.28 -7.55
C LEU A 110 6.39 10.90 -7.12
N ALA A 111 5.07 10.66 -7.04
CA ALA A 111 4.56 9.40 -6.45
C ALA A 111 3.11 9.03 -6.83
N GLY A 112 2.57 9.58 -7.92
CA GLY A 112 1.19 9.35 -8.32
C GLY A 112 0.15 10.10 -7.47
N ILE A 113 -1.06 10.20 -8.03
CA ILE A 113 -2.16 11.01 -7.46
C ILE A 113 -2.66 10.36 -6.15
N GLY A 114 -2.85 11.17 -5.10
CA GLY A 114 -3.34 10.73 -3.77
C GLY A 114 -2.27 10.13 -2.83
N TRP A 115 -1.28 9.40 -3.36
CA TRP A 115 -0.27 8.70 -2.54
C TRP A 115 0.86 9.61 -2.04
N GLN A 116 1.10 10.73 -2.71
CA GLN A 116 2.13 11.71 -2.30
C GLN A 116 1.93 12.19 -0.85
N TRP A 117 0.70 12.55 -0.48
CA TRP A 117 0.39 13.04 0.87
C TRP A 117 0.62 12.00 1.95
N VAL A 118 0.28 10.75 1.67
CA VAL A 118 0.53 9.61 2.56
C VAL A 118 2.04 9.43 2.78
N ASN A 119 2.82 9.44 1.69
CA ASN A 119 4.29 9.33 1.75
C ASN A 119 4.92 10.51 2.52
N PHE A 120 4.43 11.73 2.31
CA PHE A 120 4.89 12.90 3.08
C PHE A 120 4.58 12.77 4.57
N GLY A 121 3.39 12.28 4.92
CA GLY A 121 3.02 12.01 6.31
C GLY A 121 3.95 10.99 6.97
N PHE A 122 4.25 9.88 6.29
CA PHE A 122 5.21 8.88 6.77
C PHE A 122 6.63 9.43 6.88
N LEU A 123 7.09 10.21 5.90
CA LEU A 123 8.41 10.82 5.91
C LEU A 123 8.54 11.82 7.07
N ALA A 124 7.55 12.70 7.25
CA ALA A 124 7.52 13.67 8.33
C ALA A 124 7.49 12.98 9.71
N GLY A 125 6.66 11.95 9.88
CA GLY A 125 6.60 11.15 11.09
C GLY A 125 7.91 10.43 11.38
N GLY A 126 8.52 9.80 10.38
CA GLY A 126 9.82 9.13 10.49
C GLY A 126 10.94 10.09 10.87
N LEU A 127 11.00 11.26 10.22
CA LEU A 127 11.99 12.30 10.51
C LEU A 127 11.79 12.89 11.91
N PHE A 128 10.54 13.08 12.34
CA PHE A 128 10.21 13.51 13.69
C PHE A 128 10.70 12.50 14.74
N MET A 129 10.50 11.20 14.51
CA MET A 129 10.99 10.15 15.42
C MET A 129 12.52 10.08 15.47
N LEU A 130 13.20 10.31 14.34
CA LEU A 130 14.66 10.44 14.28
C LEU A 130 15.16 11.67 15.04
N ALA A 131 14.52 12.83 14.84
CA ALA A 131 14.87 14.06 15.52
C ALA A 131 14.69 13.94 17.05
N ARG A 132 13.65 13.23 17.49
CA ARG A 132 13.40 12.90 18.90
C ARG A 132 14.26 11.75 19.45
N ARG A 133 15.13 11.14 18.63
CA ARG A 133 15.97 9.97 18.97
C ARG A 133 15.16 8.80 19.55
N LEU A 134 13.90 8.67 19.14
CA LEU A 134 13.05 7.53 19.50
C LEU A 134 13.48 6.26 18.76
N ILE A 135 13.99 6.42 17.53
CA ILE A 135 14.53 5.34 16.71
C ILE A 135 16.00 5.59 16.39
N HIS A 136 16.78 4.50 16.35
CA HIS A 136 18.19 4.52 15.98
C HIS A 136 18.32 4.72 14.47
N TRP A 137 19.04 5.75 14.03
CA TRP A 137 19.19 6.12 12.61
C TRP A 137 19.85 5.02 11.77
N GLN A 138 20.61 4.12 12.39
CA GLN A 138 21.25 2.98 11.74
C GLN A 138 20.23 2.03 11.11
N ILE A 139 19.04 1.88 11.72
CA ILE A 139 17.99 0.99 11.21
C ILE A 139 17.43 1.48 9.87
N PRO A 140 16.87 2.70 9.75
CA PRO A 140 16.37 3.19 8.47
C PRO A 140 17.49 3.35 7.44
N PHE A 141 18.67 3.81 7.85
CA PHE A 141 19.80 3.97 6.92
C PHE A 141 20.26 2.65 6.32
N SER A 142 20.46 1.61 7.14
CA SER A 142 20.88 0.29 6.66
C SER A 142 19.83 -0.36 5.74
N MET A 143 18.55 -0.23 6.07
CA MET A 143 17.45 -0.70 5.22
C MET A 143 17.47 0.00 3.85
N LEU A 144 17.56 1.33 3.82
CA LEU A 144 17.61 2.09 2.57
C LEU A 144 18.86 1.78 1.75
N ALA A 145 20.02 1.66 2.39
CA ALA A 145 21.26 1.30 1.73
C ALA A 145 21.20 -0.10 1.11
N ALA A 146 20.63 -1.08 1.82
CA ALA A 146 20.47 -2.44 1.30
C ALA A 146 19.51 -2.46 0.10
N ILE A 147 18.38 -1.75 0.18
CA ILE A 147 17.43 -1.64 -0.94
C ILE A 147 18.09 -0.96 -2.14
N ALA A 148 18.79 0.15 -1.94
CA ALA A 148 19.49 0.87 -3.02
C ALA A 148 20.58 0.01 -3.67
N PHE A 149 21.32 -0.75 -2.86
CA PHE A 149 22.34 -1.67 -3.35
C PHE A 149 21.73 -2.81 -4.19
N CYS A 150 20.73 -3.52 -3.66
CA CYS A 150 20.09 -4.62 -4.37
C CYS A 150 19.37 -4.15 -5.64
N SER A 151 18.67 -3.01 -5.56
CA SER A 151 17.97 -2.40 -6.71
C SER A 151 18.96 -1.93 -7.77
N GLY A 152 20.04 -1.25 -7.37
CA GLY A 152 21.08 -0.80 -8.29
C GLY A 152 21.81 -1.96 -8.96
N LEU A 153 22.06 -3.05 -8.24
CA LEU A 153 22.65 -4.26 -8.80
C LEU A 153 21.71 -4.95 -9.80
N ALA A 154 20.42 -5.03 -9.49
CA ALA A 154 19.42 -5.57 -10.41
C ALA A 154 19.33 -4.74 -11.71
N TRP A 155 19.26 -3.41 -11.58
CA TRP A 155 19.22 -2.49 -12.72
C TRP A 155 20.50 -2.56 -13.57
N TRP A 156 21.65 -2.80 -12.94
CA TRP A 156 22.91 -2.96 -13.67
C TRP A 156 22.95 -4.25 -14.52
N ILE A 157 22.27 -5.31 -14.08
CA ILE A 157 22.20 -6.59 -14.80
C ILE A 157 21.23 -6.51 -15.97
N ASP A 158 20.06 -5.91 -15.78
CA ASP A 158 19.05 -5.72 -16.82
C ASP A 158 18.46 -4.31 -16.73
N PRO A 159 19.06 -3.32 -17.43
CA PRO A 159 18.57 -1.94 -17.40
C PRO A 159 17.29 -1.73 -18.24
N ALA A 160 16.85 -2.74 -19.00
CA ALA A 160 15.74 -2.66 -19.93
C ALA A 160 14.41 -3.23 -19.36
N HIS A 161 14.44 -3.89 -18.20
CA HIS A 161 13.26 -4.48 -17.52
C HIS A 161 13.19 -4.16 -16.02
#